data_AF-A0A6F9BQX5-F1
#
_entry.id   AF-A0A6F9BQX5-F1
#
_cell.length_a   1.000
_cell.length_b   1.000
_cell.length_c   1.000
_cell.angle_alpha   90.00
_cell.angle_beta   90.00
_cell.angle_gamma   90.00
#
_symmetry.space_group_name_H-M   'P 1'
#
loop_
_entity.id
_entity.type
_entity.pdbx_description
1 polymer ?
#
loop_
_entity_poly.entity_id
_entity_poly.type
_entity_poly.pdbx_seq_one_letter_code
_entity_poly.pdbx_strand_id
1 'polypeptide(L)'
;MSDIGFDRFTFGFTIKDSPDYLINVSSWGNDEYINGLSNSFSIGDCVIIENPLVAPKDPEKEDRLCPSTPRLLDSRDFNSLGDIVANGQSLDRNVINILTDVRSVAEPKYFTTEDGRKGQRLEVKLFDDSVTSFPLVIDRIRLLSVLQVLFILDARFDFDSFRNCMTATVNSKTIITVNPDTKEASLLFSYAKEISASGVLDEDDRPGDVPVRQLKLKAQENPEVFCGITYSFISKLDLDASVSKVIRSRW
;
A
#
# COMPACT_ATOMS: atom_id res chain seq x y z
N MET A 1 -6.18 12.55 42.55
CA MET A 1 -5.08 11.92 41.79
C MET A 1 -5.70 11.40 40.51
N SER A 2 -5.49 12.10 39.41
CA SER A 2 -5.98 11.71 38.09
C SER A 2 -5.14 10.56 37.57
N ASP A 3 -5.76 9.43 37.23
CA ASP A 3 -5.15 8.34 36.47
C ASP A 3 -4.64 8.91 35.14
N ILE A 4 -3.33 9.13 35.06
CA ILE A 4 -2.66 9.39 33.79
C ILE A 4 -2.61 8.03 33.11
N GLY A 5 -3.60 7.76 32.25
CA GLY A 5 -3.59 6.60 31.38
C GLY A 5 -2.35 6.68 30.49
N PHE A 6 -1.35 5.83 30.76
CA PHE A 6 -0.24 5.66 29.84
C PHE A 6 -0.77 4.89 28.62
N ASP A 7 -0.58 5.47 27.44
CA ASP A 7 -0.85 4.78 26.18
C ASP A 7 -0.07 3.45 26.16
N ARG A 8 -0.80 2.34 26.02
CA ARG A 8 -0.22 1.00 25.90
C ARG A 8 -0.17 0.63 24.43
N PHE A 9 1.03 0.30 23.97
CA PHE A 9 1.28 -0.14 22.61
C PHE A 9 1.36 -1.67 22.59
N THR A 10 0.94 -2.26 21.47
CA THR A 10 0.99 -3.70 21.25
C THR A 10 1.64 -4.01 19.92
N PHE A 11 2.44 -5.06 19.90
CA PHE A 11 3.06 -5.59 18.70
C PHE A 11 2.85 -7.09 18.63
N GLY A 12 2.04 -7.49 17.64
CA GLY A 12 1.75 -8.88 17.35
C GLY A 12 2.59 -9.38 16.17
N PHE A 13 3.14 -10.58 16.29
CA PHE A 13 3.82 -11.29 15.21
C PHE A 13 3.64 -12.80 15.38
N THR A 14 3.91 -13.57 14.33
CA THR A 14 3.78 -15.04 14.36
C THR A 14 5.17 -15.65 14.11
N ILE A 15 5.53 -16.63 14.92
CA ILE A 15 6.74 -17.43 14.70
C ILE A 15 6.36 -18.83 14.23
N LYS A 16 7.23 -19.44 13.44
CA LYS A 16 7.07 -20.79 12.89
C LYS A 16 8.40 -21.54 12.98
N ASP A 17 8.36 -22.80 13.38
CA ASP A 17 9.47 -23.74 13.26
C ASP A 17 9.29 -24.69 12.06
N SER A 18 8.06 -24.84 11.56
CA SER A 18 7.72 -25.61 10.35
C SER A 18 6.53 -25.00 9.60
N PRO A 19 6.20 -25.49 8.38
CA PRO A 19 4.99 -25.08 7.64
C PRO A 19 3.68 -25.20 8.43
N ASP A 20 3.58 -26.22 9.29
CA ASP A 20 2.35 -26.60 9.99
C ASP A 20 2.33 -26.16 11.47
N TYR A 21 3.48 -25.78 12.02
CA TYR A 21 3.63 -25.44 13.44
C TYR A 21 3.96 -23.96 13.60
N LEU A 22 3.05 -23.25 14.25
CA LEU A 22 3.09 -21.81 14.43
C LEU A 22 2.52 -21.38 15.78
N ILE A 23 2.96 -20.23 16.28
CA ILE A 23 2.41 -19.60 17.47
C ILE A 23 2.38 -18.07 17.32
N ASN A 24 1.27 -17.46 17.75
CA ASN A 24 1.11 -16.02 17.80
C ASN A 24 1.80 -15.47 19.04
N VAL A 25 2.58 -14.42 18.86
CA VAL A 25 3.27 -13.67 19.91
C VAL A 25 2.66 -12.28 19.98
N SER A 26 2.40 -11.80 21.20
CA SER A 26 1.96 -10.43 21.45
C SER A 26 2.84 -9.80 22.51
N SER A 27 3.52 -8.71 22.14
CA SER A 27 4.34 -7.92 23.04
C SER A 27 3.60 -6.63 23.41
N TRP A 28 3.61 -6.28 24.70
CA TRP A 28 2.92 -5.10 25.23
C TRP A 28 3.93 -4.20 25.96
N GLY A 29 3.87 -2.90 25.73
CA GLY A 29 4.81 -1.97 26.34
C GLY A 29 4.51 -0.50 26.05
N ASN A 30 5.48 0.35 26.32
CA ASN A 30 5.44 1.76 25.92
C ASN A 30 5.83 1.91 24.44
N ASP A 31 5.64 3.11 23.90
CA ASP A 31 5.92 3.44 22.50
C ASP A 31 7.37 3.13 22.09
N GLU A 32 8.34 3.58 22.89
CA GLU A 32 9.77 3.41 22.60
C GLU A 32 10.18 1.93 22.55
N TYR A 33 9.74 1.13 23.52
CA TYR A 33 10.00 -0.31 23.56
C TYR A 33 9.37 -1.03 22.38
N ILE A 34 8.09 -0.75 22.09
CA ILE A 34 7.37 -1.44 21.02
C ILE A 34 7.92 -1.07 19.65
N ASN A 35 8.20 0.22 19.40
CA ASN A 35 8.81 0.65 18.14
C ASN A 35 10.25 0.12 17.98
N GLY A 36 11.03 0.11 19.06
CA GLY A 36 12.36 -0.49 19.07
C GLY A 36 12.31 -1.99 18.73
N LEU A 37 11.39 -2.72 19.36
CA LEU A 37 11.19 -4.15 19.10
C LEU A 37 10.73 -4.41 17.65
N SER A 38 9.74 -3.67 17.16
CA SER A 38 9.22 -3.87 15.79
C SER A 38 10.22 -3.54 14.70
N ASN A 39 11.22 -2.70 15.01
CA ASN A 39 12.30 -2.35 14.09
C ASN A 39 13.53 -3.26 14.21
N SER A 40 13.58 -4.12 15.23
CA SER A 40 14.74 -4.96 15.51
C SER A 40 14.82 -6.24 14.66
N PHE A 41 13.72 -6.63 14.03
CA PHE A 41 13.66 -7.80 13.15
C PHE A 41 12.64 -7.63 12.03
N SER A 42 12.81 -8.41 10.97
CA SER A 42 11.95 -8.50 9.80
C SER A 42 11.41 -9.92 9.62
N ILE A 43 10.37 -10.03 8.78
CA ILE A 43 9.86 -11.35 8.36
C ILE A 43 10.99 -12.10 7.66
N GLY A 44 11.22 -13.35 8.07
CA GLY A 44 12.31 -14.19 7.59
C GLY A 44 13.50 -14.28 8.53
N ASP A 45 13.61 -13.38 9.50
CA ASP A 45 14.68 -13.44 10.51
C ASP A 45 14.47 -14.60 11.48
N CYS A 46 15.56 -15.25 11.86
CA CYS A 46 15.56 -16.27 12.89
C CYS A 46 15.75 -15.60 14.26
N VAL A 47 14.74 -15.64 15.11
CA VAL A 47 14.73 -14.96 16.41
C VAL A 47 14.77 -15.95 17.57
N ILE A 48 15.48 -15.59 18.64
CA ILE A 48 15.46 -16.33 19.91
C ILE A 48 14.49 -15.60 20.85
N ILE A 49 13.48 -16.32 21.34
CA ILE A 49 12.54 -15.79 22.34
C ILE A 49 12.86 -16.39 23.69
N GLU A 50 13.30 -15.55 24.62
CA GLU A 50 13.64 -15.96 25.98
C GLU A 50 12.49 -15.63 26.95
N ASN A 51 12.18 -16.58 27.83
CA ASN A 51 11.18 -16.46 28.90
C ASN A 51 9.78 -15.97 28.44
N PRO A 52 9.17 -16.54 27.38
CA PRO A 52 7.83 -16.15 26.96
C PRO A 52 6.76 -16.57 27.98
N LEU A 53 5.72 -15.75 28.12
CA LEU A 53 4.49 -16.18 28.78
C LEU A 53 3.61 -16.93 27.77
N VAL A 54 3.41 -18.24 28.00
CA VAL A 54 2.59 -19.08 27.13
C VAL A 54 1.16 -19.17 27.68
N ALA A 55 0.18 -18.82 26.86
CA ALA A 55 -1.24 -18.89 27.21
C ALA A 55 -2.03 -19.67 26.15
N PRO A 56 -3.08 -20.42 26.53
CA PRO A 56 -3.95 -21.08 25.57
C PRO A 56 -4.73 -20.06 24.74
N LYS A 57 -4.98 -20.42 23.47
CA LYS A 57 -5.71 -19.62 22.50
C LYS A 57 -7.17 -19.44 22.96
N ASP A 58 -7.60 -18.20 23.19
CA ASP A 58 -8.98 -17.85 23.58
C ASP A 58 -9.80 -17.57 22.29
N PRO A 59 -10.67 -18.50 21.85
CA PRO A 59 -11.35 -18.40 20.56
C PRO A 59 -12.30 -17.20 20.45
N GLU A 60 -12.74 -16.61 21.57
CA GLU A 60 -13.68 -15.48 21.55
C GLU A 60 -13.00 -14.09 21.47
N LYS A 61 -11.69 -14.01 21.75
CA LYS A 61 -10.95 -12.72 21.79
C LYS A 61 -10.21 -12.38 20.50
N GLU A 62 -9.99 -13.33 19.61
CA GLU A 62 -8.95 -13.24 18.58
C GLU A 62 -9.46 -12.82 17.19
N ASP A 63 -10.78 -12.82 16.93
CA ASP A 63 -11.37 -12.31 15.68
C ASP A 63 -11.01 -10.83 15.40
N ARG A 64 -10.53 -10.12 16.42
CA ARG A 64 -10.24 -8.68 16.36
C ARG A 64 -8.82 -8.32 15.91
N LEU A 65 -7.82 -9.20 15.98
CA LEU A 65 -6.41 -8.74 15.84
C LEU A 65 -5.44 -9.67 15.11
N CYS A 66 -5.83 -10.89 14.71
CA CYS A 66 -4.90 -11.83 14.09
C CYS A 66 -5.28 -12.10 12.62
N PRO A 67 -4.34 -11.96 11.66
CA PRO A 67 -4.55 -12.53 10.34
C PRO A 67 -4.72 -14.04 10.39
N SER A 68 -5.49 -14.56 9.44
CA SER A 68 -5.45 -15.97 9.08
C SER A 68 -4.04 -16.29 8.60
N THR A 69 -3.43 -17.30 9.19
CA THR A 69 -2.06 -17.70 8.86
C THR A 69 -1.93 -18.07 7.39
N PRO A 70 -1.03 -17.43 6.63
CA PRO A 70 -0.77 -17.85 5.27
C PRO A 70 -0.11 -19.22 5.30
N ARG A 71 -0.66 -20.12 4.49
CA ARG A 71 0.05 -21.30 4.02
C ARG A 71 1.33 -20.83 3.32
N LEU A 72 2.35 -21.66 3.36
CA LEU A 72 3.61 -21.41 2.66
C LEU A 72 3.34 -20.92 1.24
N LEU A 73 4.27 -20.12 0.72
CA LEU A 73 4.37 -19.61 -0.64
C LEU A 73 4.25 -20.75 -1.68
N ASP A 74 3.05 -21.25 -1.92
CA ASP A 74 2.77 -22.03 -3.12
C ASP A 74 2.69 -21.01 -4.25
N SER A 75 3.53 -21.21 -5.28
CA SER A 75 3.68 -20.39 -6.50
C SER A 75 2.34 -20.13 -7.26
N ARG A 76 1.19 -20.60 -6.75
CA ARG A 76 -0.14 -20.50 -7.35
C ARG A 76 -1.16 -19.66 -6.57
N ASP A 77 -0.84 -19.14 -5.40
CA ASP A 77 -1.83 -18.51 -4.52
C ASP A 77 -1.91 -16.97 -4.65
N PHE A 78 -1.34 -16.37 -5.71
CA PHE A 78 -1.38 -14.93 -5.95
C PHE A 78 -1.89 -14.56 -7.34
N ASN A 79 -2.40 -13.34 -7.47
CA ASN A 79 -3.04 -12.82 -8.68
C ASN A 79 -2.20 -11.70 -9.29
N SER A 80 -2.23 -11.57 -10.61
CA SER A 80 -1.61 -10.44 -11.31
C SER A 80 -2.39 -9.15 -11.07
N LEU A 81 -1.73 -8.00 -11.16
CA LEU A 81 -2.40 -6.70 -11.10
C LEU A 81 -3.36 -6.52 -12.27
N GLY A 82 -3.03 -7.07 -13.44
CA GLY A 82 -3.86 -7.05 -14.64
C GLY A 82 -5.19 -7.76 -14.44
N ASP A 83 -5.19 -8.93 -13.80
CA ASP A 83 -6.43 -9.65 -13.46
C ASP A 83 -7.29 -8.86 -12.48
N ILE A 84 -6.66 -8.21 -11.50
CA ILE A 84 -7.36 -7.37 -10.52
C ILE A 84 -8.03 -6.18 -11.23
N VAL A 85 -7.30 -5.49 -12.11
CA VAL A 85 -7.82 -4.37 -12.90
C VAL A 85 -8.94 -4.82 -13.84
N ALA A 86 -8.80 -5.98 -14.50
CA ALA A 86 -9.79 -6.51 -15.42
C ALA A 86 -11.11 -6.87 -14.74
N ASN A 87 -11.05 -7.41 -13.52
CA ASN A 87 -12.25 -7.70 -12.72
C ASN A 87 -12.85 -6.46 -12.05
N GLY A 88 -12.02 -5.44 -11.78
CA GLY A 88 -12.45 -4.12 -11.33
C GLY A 88 -13.37 -4.18 -10.12
N GLN A 89 -14.51 -3.47 -10.19
CA GLN A 89 -15.46 -3.34 -9.08
C GLN A 89 -16.01 -4.68 -8.55
N SER A 90 -15.95 -5.77 -9.32
CA SER A 90 -16.35 -7.10 -8.81
C SER A 90 -15.46 -7.61 -7.68
N LEU A 91 -14.26 -7.04 -7.54
CA LEU A 91 -13.31 -7.34 -6.46
C LEU A 91 -13.39 -6.34 -5.29
N ASP A 92 -14.37 -5.44 -5.27
CA ASP A 92 -14.53 -4.49 -4.16
C ASP A 92 -14.66 -5.22 -2.82
N ARG A 93 -13.84 -4.81 -1.84
CA ARG A 93 -13.72 -5.35 -0.48
C ARG A 93 -13.20 -6.78 -0.40
N ASN A 94 -12.70 -7.35 -1.50
CA ASN A 94 -12.07 -8.66 -1.46
C ASN A 94 -10.64 -8.58 -0.93
N VAL A 95 -10.18 -9.73 -0.41
CA VAL A 95 -8.84 -9.91 0.13
C VAL A 95 -8.09 -10.85 -0.81
N ILE A 96 -6.97 -10.39 -1.35
CA ILE A 96 -6.24 -11.06 -2.44
C ILE A 96 -4.73 -10.98 -2.16
N ASN A 97 -4.00 -12.03 -2.56
CA ASN A 97 -2.54 -12.04 -2.51
C ASN A 97 -1.96 -11.57 -3.84
N ILE A 98 -0.88 -10.80 -3.80
CA ILE A 98 -0.18 -10.29 -4.99
C ILE A 98 1.34 -10.41 -4.84
N LEU A 99 2.03 -10.58 -5.97
CA LEU A 99 3.48 -10.45 -6.10
C LEU A 99 3.76 -9.30 -7.07
N THR A 100 4.49 -8.28 -6.64
CA THR A 100 4.59 -7.00 -7.36
C THR A 100 5.89 -6.28 -7.05
N ASP A 101 6.34 -5.38 -7.91
CA ASP A 101 7.46 -4.47 -7.63
C ASP A 101 6.99 -3.08 -7.20
N VAL A 102 7.81 -2.39 -6.41
CA VAL A 102 7.58 -0.99 -6.02
C VAL A 102 8.11 -0.05 -7.11
N ARG A 103 7.21 0.68 -7.77
CA ARG A 103 7.54 1.71 -8.76
C ARG A 103 7.92 3.03 -8.12
N SER A 104 7.14 3.51 -7.16
CA SER A 104 7.45 4.76 -6.46
C SER A 104 6.75 4.83 -5.11
N VAL A 105 7.32 5.63 -4.22
CA VAL A 105 6.82 5.85 -2.86
C VAL A 105 6.58 7.35 -2.72
N ALA A 106 5.33 7.74 -2.45
CA ALA A 106 4.97 9.14 -2.24
C ALA A 106 5.45 9.65 -0.88
N GLU A 107 5.34 10.96 -0.65
CA GLU A 107 5.58 11.53 0.68
C GLU A 107 4.47 11.10 1.65
N PRO A 108 4.81 10.74 2.92
CA PRO A 108 3.82 10.40 3.92
C PRO A 108 2.83 11.56 4.18
N LYS A 109 1.53 11.26 4.15
CA LYS A 109 0.46 12.19 4.53
C LYS A 109 0.02 11.95 5.97
N TYR A 110 0.12 12.97 6.80
CA TYR A 110 -0.33 12.92 8.19
C TYR A 110 -1.79 13.37 8.30
N PHE A 111 -2.57 12.70 9.14
CA PHE A 111 -3.96 13.05 9.39
C PHE A 111 -4.29 12.95 10.88
N THR A 112 -5.37 13.60 11.28
CA THR A 112 -5.96 13.43 12.61
C THR A 112 -7.36 12.88 12.40
N THR A 113 -7.68 11.76 13.03
CA THR A 113 -9.01 11.15 13.00
C THR A 113 -10.00 11.99 13.80
N GLU A 114 -11.30 11.78 13.59
CA GLU A 114 -12.36 12.51 14.31
C GLU A 114 -12.28 12.38 15.84
N ASP A 115 -11.74 11.26 16.33
CA ASP A 115 -11.51 11.01 17.76
C ASP A 115 -10.16 11.54 18.28
N GLY A 116 -9.44 12.34 17.48
CA GLY A 116 -8.23 13.04 17.88
C GLY A 116 -6.95 12.20 17.80
N ARG A 117 -7.00 10.95 17.33
CA ARG A 117 -5.78 10.15 17.11
C ARG A 117 -5.03 10.67 15.89
N LYS A 118 -3.70 10.70 16.00
CA LYS A 118 -2.83 11.01 14.86
C LYS A 118 -2.60 9.73 14.05
N GLY A 119 -2.76 9.84 12.75
CA GLY A 119 -2.48 8.78 11.79
C GLY A 119 -1.53 9.27 10.70
N GLN A 120 -0.98 8.32 9.96
CA GLN A 120 -0.20 8.58 8.77
C GLN A 120 -0.65 7.62 7.68
N ARG A 121 -0.55 8.06 6.43
CA ARG A 121 -0.89 7.27 5.25
C ARG A 121 0.18 7.48 4.20
N LEU A 122 0.70 6.39 3.69
CA LEU A 122 1.68 6.34 2.61
C LEU A 122 1.00 5.77 1.37
N GLU A 123 1.12 6.47 0.25
CA GLU A 123 0.70 5.97 -1.06
C GLU A 123 1.93 5.46 -1.81
N VAL A 124 1.86 4.21 -2.25
CA VAL A 124 2.92 3.52 -2.99
C VAL A 124 2.34 3.13 -4.35
N LYS A 125 3.09 3.38 -5.43
CA LYS A 125 2.75 2.86 -6.74
C LYS A 125 3.44 1.52 -6.93
N LEU A 126 2.66 0.51 -7.20
CA LEU A 126 3.07 -0.85 -7.54
C LEU A 126 3.07 -1.04 -9.05
N PHE A 127 3.82 -2.03 -9.53
CA PHE A 127 3.76 -2.46 -10.92
C PHE A 127 4.12 -3.94 -11.05
N ASP A 128 3.74 -4.53 -12.17
CA ASP A 128 4.17 -5.85 -12.62
C ASP A 128 4.30 -5.84 -14.16
N ASP A 129 4.36 -7.03 -14.77
CA ASP A 129 4.43 -7.18 -16.23
C ASP A 129 3.14 -6.83 -16.98
N SER A 130 2.03 -6.74 -16.25
CA SER A 130 0.69 -6.48 -16.77
C SER A 130 0.21 -5.04 -16.56
N VAL A 131 0.64 -4.38 -15.49
CA VAL A 131 0.22 -3.04 -15.08
C VAL A 131 1.43 -2.22 -14.66
N THR A 132 1.57 -1.01 -15.22
CA THR A 132 2.68 -0.09 -14.95
C THR A 132 2.50 0.73 -13.68
N SER A 133 1.26 0.90 -13.20
CA SER A 133 0.93 1.72 -12.04
C SER A 133 -0.32 1.21 -11.35
N PHE A 134 -0.18 0.79 -10.11
CA PHE A 134 -1.29 0.35 -9.27
C PHE A 134 -1.16 0.95 -7.87
N PRO A 135 -2.19 1.65 -7.35
CA PRO A 135 -2.08 2.33 -6.06
C PRO A 135 -2.20 1.34 -4.89
N LEU A 136 -1.24 1.42 -3.97
CA LEU A 136 -1.22 0.75 -2.68
C LEU A 136 -1.21 1.78 -1.55
N VAL A 137 -2.03 1.54 -0.53
CA VAL A 137 -2.17 2.39 0.64
C VAL A 137 -1.68 1.65 1.86
N ILE A 138 -0.78 2.29 2.63
CA ILE A 138 -0.18 1.70 3.83
C ILE A 138 -0.21 2.72 4.98
N ASP A 139 -0.70 2.31 6.14
CA ASP A 139 -0.77 3.17 7.34
C ASP A 139 0.53 3.20 8.16
N ARG A 140 1.47 2.28 7.88
CA ARG A 140 2.80 2.24 8.52
C ARG A 140 3.91 2.40 7.49
N ILE A 141 4.82 3.34 7.77
CA ILE A 141 6.08 3.51 7.06
C ILE A 141 7.00 2.35 7.47
N ARG A 142 6.93 1.21 6.78
CA ARG A 142 8.16 0.42 6.58
C ARG A 142 8.91 1.08 5.42
N LEU A 143 10.24 1.06 5.44
CA LEU A 143 11.11 1.62 4.39
C LEU A 143 10.98 0.82 3.08
N LEU A 144 9.80 0.82 2.48
CA LEU A 144 9.65 0.39 1.10
C LEU A 144 10.51 1.32 0.25
N SER A 145 11.37 0.73 -0.56
CA SER A 145 12.17 1.46 -1.53
C SER A 145 11.74 1.06 -2.92
N VAL A 146 12.01 1.95 -3.87
CA VAL A 146 11.87 1.65 -5.30
C VAL A 146 12.70 0.41 -5.65
N LEU A 147 12.23 -0.39 -6.61
CA LEU A 147 12.87 -1.65 -7.04
C LEU A 147 12.94 -2.74 -5.95
N GLN A 148 11.97 -2.76 -5.04
CA GLN A 148 11.77 -3.89 -4.14
C GLN A 148 10.59 -4.74 -4.63
N VAL A 149 10.81 -6.05 -4.71
CA VAL A 149 9.73 -7.01 -4.94
C VAL A 149 9.01 -7.26 -3.63
N LEU A 150 7.68 -7.17 -3.65
CA LEU A 150 6.82 -7.42 -2.51
C LEU A 150 5.91 -8.59 -2.82
N PHE A 151 5.88 -9.54 -1.89
CA PHE A 151 4.78 -10.48 -1.79
C PHE A 151 3.84 -10.01 -0.69
N ILE A 152 2.63 -9.60 -1.09
CA ILE A 152 1.63 -9.04 -0.19
C ILE A 152 0.50 -10.05 -0.07
N LEU A 153 0.36 -10.59 1.13
CA LEU A 153 -0.66 -11.55 1.51
C LEU A 153 -1.82 -10.85 2.20
N ASP A 154 -3.04 -11.24 1.88
CA ASP A 154 -4.27 -10.68 2.44
C ASP A 154 -4.36 -9.15 2.30
N ALA A 155 -3.98 -8.60 1.13
CA ALA A 155 -4.25 -7.21 0.81
C ALA A 155 -5.74 -7.00 0.54
N ARG A 156 -6.33 -5.95 1.11
CA ARG A 156 -7.73 -5.58 0.80
C ARG A 156 -7.75 -4.74 -0.48
N PHE A 157 -8.64 -5.09 -1.40
CA PHE A 157 -8.83 -4.34 -2.64
C PHE A 157 -10.17 -3.62 -2.60
N ASP A 158 -10.13 -2.31 -2.84
CA ASP A 158 -11.32 -1.46 -2.86
C ASP A 158 -11.36 -0.74 -4.22
N PHE A 159 -12.55 -0.56 -4.79
CA PHE A 159 -12.73 0.25 -5.98
C PHE A 159 -12.87 1.72 -5.59
N ASP A 160 -11.91 2.55 -5.99
CA ASP A 160 -11.98 3.99 -5.81
C ASP A 160 -12.84 4.59 -6.94
N SER A 161 -14.08 4.96 -6.62
CA SER A 161 -14.99 5.58 -7.59
C SER A 161 -14.55 6.98 -8.04
N PHE A 162 -13.74 7.67 -7.24
CA PHE A 162 -13.22 8.99 -7.57
C PHE A 162 -12.08 8.89 -8.59
N ARG A 163 -11.13 7.99 -8.35
CA ARG A 163 -10.02 7.71 -9.27
C ARG A 163 -10.43 6.75 -10.40
N ASN A 164 -11.61 6.14 -10.29
CA ASN A 164 -12.12 5.12 -11.20
C ASN A 164 -11.11 3.97 -11.41
N CYS A 165 -10.48 3.50 -10.32
CA CYS A 165 -9.48 2.45 -10.35
C CYS A 165 -9.51 1.57 -9.09
N MET A 166 -8.93 0.37 -9.19
CA MET A 166 -8.71 -0.48 -8.02
C MET A 166 -7.56 0.06 -7.17
N THR A 167 -7.70 -0.02 -5.84
CA THR A 167 -6.66 0.36 -4.88
C THR A 167 -6.46 -0.76 -3.87
N ALA A 168 -5.21 -1.14 -3.64
CA ALA A 168 -4.85 -2.08 -2.58
C ALA A 168 -4.63 -1.32 -1.27
N THR A 169 -5.05 -1.91 -0.16
CA THR A 169 -4.86 -1.38 1.19
C THR A 169 -4.25 -2.45 2.08
N VAL A 170 -3.14 -2.10 2.72
CA VAL A 170 -2.49 -2.91 3.75
C VAL A 170 -3.17 -2.62 5.07
N ASN A 171 -3.69 -3.65 5.72
CA ASN A 171 -4.30 -3.55 7.04
C ASN A 171 -3.53 -4.42 8.05
N SER A 172 -4.01 -4.51 9.30
CA SER A 172 -3.36 -5.28 10.37
C SER A 172 -3.25 -6.79 10.09
N LYS A 173 -4.03 -7.31 9.15
CA LYS A 173 -4.01 -8.71 8.69
C LYS A 173 -3.11 -8.92 7.47
N THR A 174 -2.71 -7.86 6.78
CA THR A 174 -1.89 -7.98 5.59
C THR A 174 -0.44 -8.29 5.98
N ILE A 175 0.16 -9.31 5.34
CA ILE A 175 1.57 -9.67 5.54
C ILE A 175 2.36 -9.28 4.31
N ILE A 176 3.48 -8.57 4.50
CA ILE A 176 4.36 -8.13 3.41
C ILE A 176 5.73 -8.80 3.57
N THR A 177 6.09 -9.64 2.61
CA THR A 177 7.44 -10.19 2.48
C THR A 177 8.17 -9.37 1.42
N VAL A 178 9.30 -8.77 1.81
CA VAL A 178 10.17 -8.00 0.91
C VAL A 178 11.22 -8.94 0.31
N ASN A 179 11.42 -8.85 -1.00
CA ASN A 179 12.33 -9.66 -1.79
C ASN A 179 12.24 -11.16 -1.44
N PRO A 180 11.06 -11.77 -1.60
CA PRO A 180 10.89 -13.20 -1.32
C PRO A 180 11.84 -14.03 -2.17
N ASP A 181 12.42 -15.08 -1.58
CA ASP A 181 13.36 -15.98 -2.27
C ASP A 181 12.60 -16.99 -3.16
N THR A 182 12.08 -16.49 -4.28
CA THR A 182 11.41 -17.31 -5.30
C THR A 182 11.87 -16.99 -6.71
N LYS A 183 11.57 -17.91 -7.63
CA LYS A 183 11.88 -17.75 -9.06
C LYS A 183 11.05 -16.63 -9.66
N GLU A 184 9.78 -16.56 -9.33
CA GLU A 184 8.83 -15.56 -9.80
C GLU A 184 9.28 -14.15 -9.36
N ALA A 185 9.71 -14.01 -8.11
CA ALA A 185 10.24 -12.74 -7.62
C ALA A 185 11.56 -12.34 -8.31
N SER A 186 12.46 -13.31 -8.53
CA SER A 186 13.70 -13.06 -9.27
C SER A 186 13.46 -12.63 -10.72
N LEU A 187 12.45 -13.20 -11.38
CA LEU A 187 12.04 -12.83 -12.73
C LEU A 187 11.44 -11.41 -12.74
N LEU A 188 10.52 -11.12 -11.82
CA LEU A 188 9.88 -9.81 -11.73
C LEU A 188 10.91 -8.70 -11.44
N PHE A 189 11.85 -8.95 -10.53
CA PHE A 189 12.95 -8.03 -10.24
C PHE A 189 13.84 -7.75 -11.46
N SER A 190 14.13 -8.79 -12.26
CA SER A 190 14.93 -8.64 -13.48
C SER A 190 14.21 -7.79 -14.51
N TYR A 191 12.91 -8.03 -14.69
CA TYR A 191 12.03 -7.22 -15.52
C TYR A 191 11.95 -5.76 -15.05
N ALA A 192 11.73 -5.53 -13.75
CA ALA A 192 11.67 -4.20 -13.14
C ALA A 192 12.95 -3.40 -13.38
N LYS A 193 14.12 -4.04 -13.29
CA LYS A 193 15.41 -3.41 -13.61
C LYS A 193 15.54 -3.02 -15.08
N GLU A 194 15.13 -3.89 -15.99
CA GLU A 194 15.20 -3.62 -17.43
C GLU A 194 14.32 -2.44 -17.83
N ILE A 195 13.09 -2.37 -17.28
CA ILE A 195 12.17 -1.28 -17.58
C ILE A 195 12.58 0.02 -16.92
N SER A 196 13.12 -0.02 -15.71
CA SER A 196 13.67 1.17 -15.06
C SER A 196 14.87 1.73 -15.84
N ALA A 197 15.67 0.87 -16.48
CA ALA A 197 16.78 1.30 -17.34
C ALA A 197 16.34 1.84 -18.70
N SER A 198 15.17 1.41 -19.22
CA SER A 198 14.64 1.87 -20.51
C SER A 198 13.81 3.15 -20.44
N GLY A 199 13.45 3.63 -19.23
CA GLY A 199 12.69 4.87 -19.02
C GLY A 199 11.18 4.75 -19.28
N VAL A 200 10.67 3.55 -19.56
CA VAL A 200 9.24 3.31 -19.86
C VAL A 200 8.34 3.66 -18.67
N LEU A 201 8.84 3.54 -17.43
CA LEU A 201 8.09 3.94 -16.23
C LEU A 201 7.90 5.47 -16.10
N ASP A 202 8.62 6.31 -16.82
CA ASP A 202 8.46 7.77 -16.74
C ASP A 202 7.33 8.28 -17.65
N GLU A 203 6.94 7.50 -18.68
CA GLU A 203 5.91 7.86 -19.66
C GLU A 203 4.48 7.86 -19.07
N ASP A 204 4.26 7.10 -18.00
CA ASP A 204 2.95 6.88 -17.35
C ASP A 204 2.68 7.86 -16.19
N ASP A 205 3.67 8.68 -15.81
CA ASP A 205 3.49 9.86 -14.94
C ASP A 205 3.09 11.13 -15.73
N ARG A 206 2.91 11.01 -17.06
CA ARG A 206 2.29 12.08 -17.85
C ARG A 206 0.86 12.30 -17.35
N PRO A 207 0.40 13.57 -17.21
CA PRO A 207 -0.91 13.85 -16.66
C PRO A 207 -1.99 13.11 -17.46
N GLY A 208 -2.67 12.18 -16.80
CA GLY A 208 -3.70 11.36 -17.44
C GLY A 208 -4.85 12.21 -18.00
N ASP A 209 -5.58 11.62 -18.93
CA ASP A 209 -6.76 12.25 -19.53
C ASP A 209 -7.86 12.39 -18.50
N VAL A 210 -8.14 13.62 -18.07
CA VAL A 210 -9.18 13.93 -17.10
C VAL A 210 -10.34 14.62 -17.82
N PRO A 211 -11.53 14.00 -17.85
CA PRO A 211 -12.74 14.68 -18.29
C PRO A 211 -13.05 15.89 -17.41
N VAL A 212 -13.52 17.00 -18.01
CA VAL A 212 -13.82 18.26 -17.32
C VAL A 212 -14.69 18.09 -16.05
N ARG A 213 -15.61 17.11 -16.04
CA ARG A 213 -16.44 16.81 -14.86
C ARG A 213 -15.62 16.40 -13.62
N GLN A 214 -14.57 15.61 -13.81
CA GLN A 214 -13.72 15.11 -12.72
C GLN A 214 -12.77 16.20 -12.22
N LEU A 215 -12.25 17.03 -13.13
CA LEU A 215 -11.51 18.25 -12.78
C LEU A 215 -12.28 19.13 -11.79
N LYS A 216 -13.58 19.33 -12.05
CA LYS A 216 -14.43 20.18 -11.21
C LYS A 216 -14.65 19.62 -9.80
N LEU A 217 -14.87 18.31 -9.69
CA LEU A 217 -15.02 17.63 -8.39
C LEU A 217 -13.72 17.69 -7.59
N LYS A 218 -12.60 17.37 -8.24
CA LYS A 218 -11.26 17.36 -7.64
C LYS A 218 -10.83 18.74 -7.10
N ALA A 219 -11.19 19.81 -7.80
CA ALA A 219 -10.92 21.18 -7.36
C ALA A 219 -11.80 21.64 -6.18
N GLN A 220 -12.95 21.01 -5.94
CA GLN A 220 -13.81 21.34 -4.81
C GLN A 220 -13.41 20.60 -3.53
N GLU A 221 -12.88 19.38 -3.66
CA GLU A 221 -12.59 18.49 -2.53
C GLU A 221 -11.13 18.55 -2.06
N ASN A 222 -10.20 19.00 -2.92
CA ASN A 222 -8.78 19.04 -2.60
C ASN A 222 -8.17 20.45 -2.83
N PRO A 223 -7.61 21.09 -1.79
CA PRO A 223 -6.94 22.39 -1.93
C PRO A 223 -5.54 22.31 -2.59
N GLU A 224 -4.98 21.12 -2.82
CA GLU A 224 -3.69 20.94 -3.49
C GLU A 224 -3.77 21.18 -5.00
N VAL A 225 -2.70 21.75 -5.56
CA VAL A 225 -2.55 21.97 -7.01
C VAL A 225 -2.43 20.61 -7.72
N PHE A 226 -3.18 20.40 -8.80
CA PHE A 226 -3.09 19.18 -9.61
C PHE A 226 -2.98 19.49 -11.11
N CYS A 227 -2.32 18.59 -11.84
CA CYS A 227 -2.15 18.66 -13.29
C CYS A 227 -2.98 17.57 -13.99
N GLY A 228 -3.44 17.84 -15.20
CA GLY A 228 -4.23 16.91 -16.01
C GLY A 228 -4.31 17.37 -17.47
N ILE A 229 -4.49 16.43 -18.40
CA ILE A 229 -4.80 16.73 -19.80
C ILE A 229 -6.32 16.61 -19.96
N THR A 230 -6.96 17.57 -20.62
CA THR A 230 -8.39 17.48 -20.95
C THR A 230 -8.60 17.68 -22.44
N TYR A 231 -9.35 16.77 -23.06
CA TYR A 231 -9.85 16.95 -24.41
C TYR A 231 -11.20 17.67 -24.37
N SER A 232 -11.19 18.96 -24.69
CA SER A 232 -12.39 19.80 -24.67
C SER A 232 -12.34 20.84 -25.78
N PHE A 233 -13.52 21.29 -26.24
CA PHE A 233 -13.63 22.41 -27.17
C PHE A 233 -13.77 23.72 -26.41
N ILE A 234 -13.19 24.79 -26.94
CA ILE A 234 -13.32 26.14 -26.38
C ILE A 234 -14.71 26.67 -26.74
N SER A 235 -15.57 26.89 -25.73
CA SER A 235 -16.93 27.41 -25.93
C SER A 235 -17.04 28.92 -25.77
N LYS A 236 -16.16 29.54 -24.98
CA LYS A 236 -16.07 30.99 -24.78
C LYS A 236 -14.61 31.38 -24.58
N LEU A 237 -14.16 32.45 -25.24
CA LEU A 237 -12.83 33.03 -25.10
C LEU A 237 -12.97 34.49 -24.71
N ASP A 238 -12.49 34.85 -23.52
CA ASP A 238 -12.46 36.23 -23.04
C ASP A 238 -11.12 36.87 -23.42
N LEU A 239 -11.17 37.95 -24.21
CA LEU A 239 -9.99 38.62 -24.77
C LEU A 239 -9.53 39.81 -23.92
N ASP A 240 -10.31 40.21 -22.92
CA ASP A 240 -10.04 41.42 -22.12
C ASP A 240 -9.18 41.13 -20.88
N ALA A 241 -8.81 39.86 -20.65
CA ALA A 241 -8.00 39.42 -19.51
C ALA A 241 -6.50 39.33 -19.84
N SER A 242 -5.64 39.59 -18.84
CA SER A 242 -4.18 39.45 -18.94
C SER A 242 -3.79 38.03 -19.41
N VAL A 243 -3.16 37.95 -20.58
CA VAL A 243 -2.77 36.72 -21.31
C VAL A 243 -1.69 35.88 -20.58
N SER A 244 -1.28 36.28 -19.39
CA SER A 244 -0.12 35.74 -18.66
C SER A 244 -0.25 34.28 -18.20
N LYS A 245 -1.42 33.65 -18.30
CA LYS A 245 -1.66 32.27 -17.86
C LYS A 245 -1.92 31.26 -19.00
N VAL A 246 -1.91 31.70 -20.26
CA VAL A 246 -2.19 30.83 -21.41
C VAL A 246 -0.91 30.59 -22.19
N ILE A 247 -0.37 29.38 -22.06
CA ILE A 247 0.80 28.94 -22.83
C ILE A 247 0.30 28.24 -24.09
N ARG A 248 0.61 28.81 -25.26
CA ARG A 248 0.32 28.21 -26.56
C ARG A 248 1.58 27.51 -27.07
N SER A 249 1.56 26.19 -27.12
CA SER A 249 2.51 25.38 -27.88
C SER A 249 1.97 25.17 -29.30
N ARG A 250 2.76 25.51 -30.34
CA ARG A 250 2.49 25.11 -31.72
C ARG A 250 3.25 23.81 -31.98
N TRP A 251 2.56 22.81 -32.51
CA TRP A 251 3.19 21.65 -33.14
C TRP A 251 3.64 22.03 -34.55
#